data_AF-A0A964HCL8-F1
#
_entry.id   AF-A0A964HCL8-F1
#
_cell.length_a   1.000
_cell.length_b   1.000
_cell.length_c   1.000
_cell.angle_alpha   90.00
_cell.angle_beta   90.00
_cell.angle_gamma   90.00
#
_symmetry.space_group_name_H-M   'P 1'
#
loop_
_entity.id
_entity.type
_entity.pdbx_description
1 polymer ?
#
loop_
_entity_poly.entity_id
_entity_poly.type
_entity_poly.pdbx_seq_one_letter_code
_entity_poly.pdbx_strand_id
1 'polypeptide(L)'
;MRRILFIKPVWASGASFVARDRGMLASRHRLTDLSYRAGDPLFSLRAFKHLMNTDLAYIWFSGAHAFWAVALAKLLRKPSLVVAGGYDVAHLPE
;
A
#
# COMPACT_ATOMS: atom_id res chain seq x y z
N MET A 1 -1.24 16.64 10.72
CA MET A 1 -1.50 15.19 10.56
C MET A 1 -1.93 14.91 9.12
N ARG A 2 -1.29 13.97 8.42
CA ARG A 2 -1.59 13.63 7.01
C ARG A 2 -2.54 12.43 6.92
N ARG A 3 -3.26 12.30 5.80
CA ARG A 3 -4.03 11.10 5.41
C ARG A 3 -3.17 10.24 4.50
N ILE A 4 -2.92 9.01 4.91
CA ILE A 4 -2.09 8.05 4.20
C ILE A 4 -2.95 6.88 3.75
N LEU A 5 -2.91 6.57 2.46
CA LEU A 5 -3.45 5.34 1.92
C LEU A 5 -2.36 4.27 2.01
N PHE A 6 -2.57 3.27 2.86
CA PHE A 6 -1.65 2.16 3.06
C PHE A 6 -2.10 0.97 2.21
N ILE A 7 -1.42 0.75 1.10
CA ILE A 7 -1.75 -0.30 0.13
C ILE A 7 -0.86 -1.50 0.37
N LYS A 8 -1.46 -2.69 0.53
CA LYS A 8 -0.70 -3.94 0.65
C LYS A 8 -1.34 -5.15 -0.03
N PRO A 9 -0.57 -6.16 -0.47
CA PRO A 9 -1.19 -7.40 -0.90
C PRO A 9 -1.75 -8.18 0.30
N VAL A 10 -2.76 -9.01 0.07
CA VAL A 10 -3.44 -9.76 1.15
C VAL A 10 -2.46 -10.64 1.94
N TRP A 11 -1.53 -11.31 1.26
CA TRP A 11 -0.52 -12.18 1.89
C TRP A 11 0.39 -11.42 2.88
N ALA A 12 0.54 -10.11 2.71
CA ALA A 12 1.35 -9.26 3.58
C ALA A 12 0.68 -8.97 4.93
N SER A 13 -0.60 -9.27 5.08
CA SER A 13 -1.37 -8.84 6.24
C SER A 13 -0.95 -9.52 7.55
N GLY A 14 -0.36 -10.71 7.47
CA GLY A 14 0.16 -11.45 8.63
C GLY A 14 1.63 -11.17 8.96
N ALA A 15 2.33 -10.39 8.13
CA ALA A 15 3.75 -10.17 8.31
C ALA A 15 4.04 -9.11 9.40
N SER A 16 4.93 -9.45 10.33
CA SER A 16 5.24 -8.61 11.50
C SER A 16 5.85 -7.25 11.11
N PHE A 17 6.69 -7.20 10.08
CA PHE A 17 7.27 -5.96 9.55
C PHE A 17 6.19 -5.03 8.97
N VAL A 18 5.24 -5.57 8.20
CA VAL A 18 4.13 -4.78 7.63
C VAL A 18 3.25 -4.21 8.74
N ALA A 19 2.99 -5.01 9.77
CA ALA A 19 2.23 -4.57 10.93
C ALA A 19 2.96 -3.46 11.71
N ARG A 20 4.29 -3.57 11.86
CA ARG A 20 5.14 -2.54 12.49
C ARG A 20 5.16 -1.25 11.69
N ASP A 21 5.38 -1.32 10.38
CA ASP A 21 5.37 -0.15 9.48
C ASP A 21 4.03 0.58 9.53
N ARG A 22 2.94 -0.18 9.43
CA ARG A 22 1.59 0.36 9.58
C ARG A 22 1.39 1.01 10.95
N GLY A 23 1.82 0.37 12.03
CA GLY A 23 1.71 0.88 13.40
C GLY A 23 2.47 2.19 13.60
N MET A 24 3.70 2.28 13.10
CA MET A 24 4.50 3.51 13.15
C MET A 24 3.81 4.64 12.40
N LEU A 25 3.27 4.39 11.20
CA LEU A 25 2.53 5.39 10.44
C LEU A 25 1.23 5.81 11.16
N ALA A 26 0.46 4.85 11.68
CA ALA A 26 -0.79 5.10 12.41
C ALA A 26 -0.59 5.93 13.69
N SER A 27 0.58 5.85 14.32
CA SER A 27 0.88 6.65 15.51
C SER A 27 0.95 8.17 15.25
N ARG A 28 1.14 8.59 13.99
CA ARG A 28 1.36 10.01 13.61
C ARG A 28 0.40 10.52 12.53
N HIS A 29 -0.29 9.62 11.84
CA HIS A 29 -1.09 9.92 10.64
C HIS A 29 -2.41 9.15 10.61
N ARG A 30 -3.39 9.65 9.86
CA ARG A 30 -4.64 8.91 9.63
C ARG A 30 -4.41 7.92 8.50
N LEU A 31 -4.56 6.63 8.79
CA LEU A 31 -4.40 5.57 7.80
C LEU A 31 -5.74 5.10 7.25
N THR A 32 -5.75 4.82 5.95
CA THR A 32 -6.78 4.01 5.30
C THR A 32 -6.07 2.82 4.68
N ASP A 33 -6.43 1.61 5.11
CA ASP A 33 -5.87 0.38 4.57
C ASP A 33 -6.59 -0.04 3.29
N LEU A 34 -5.83 -0.44 2.27
CA LEU A 34 -6.35 -1.05 1.04
C LEU A 34 -5.57 -2.31 0.72
N SER A 35 -6.25 -3.45 0.75
CA SER A 35 -5.64 -4.75 0.43
C SER A 35 -5.81 -5.11 -1.05
N TYR A 36 -4.78 -5.68 -1.65
CA TYR A 36 -4.76 -6.18 -3.02
C TYR A 36 -4.73 -7.71 -3.06
N ARG A 37 -5.62 -8.29 -3.85
CA ARG A 37 -5.57 -9.71 -4.21
C ARG A 37 -5.21 -9.83 -5.69
N ALA A 38 -4.34 -10.77 -6.04
CA ALA A 38 -4.03 -11.02 -7.45
C ALA A 38 -5.31 -11.31 -8.25
N GLY A 39 -5.43 -10.70 -9.43
CA GLY A 39 -6.61 -10.85 -10.29
C GLY A 39 -7.86 -10.08 -9.83
N ASP A 40 -7.74 -9.16 -8.88
CA ASP A 40 -8.86 -8.32 -8.41
C ASP A 40 -9.18 -7.19 -9.42
N PRO A 41 -10.28 -7.30 -10.19
CA PRO A 41 -10.58 -6.36 -11.27
C PRO A 41 -11.03 -4.99 -10.74
N LEU A 42 -11.47 -4.93 -9.48
CA LEU A 42 -12.00 -3.71 -8.87
C LEU A 42 -10.94 -2.95 -8.06
N PHE A 43 -9.71 -3.47 -7.98
CA PHE A 43 -8.64 -2.85 -7.21
C PHE A 43 -8.38 -1.41 -7.65
N SER A 44 -8.21 -1.17 -8.96
CA SER A 44 -7.91 0.15 -9.50
C SER A 44 -9.01 1.17 -9.20
N LEU A 45 -10.28 0.76 -9.25
CA LEU A 45 -11.41 1.63 -8.91
C LEU A 45 -11.41 2.02 -7.42
N ARG A 46 -11.18 1.05 -6.52
CA ARG A 46 -11.05 1.32 -5.09
C ARG A 46 -9.83 2.19 -4.78
N ALA A 47 -8.69 1.90 -5.39
CA ALA A 47 -7.46 2.68 -5.25
C ALA A 47 -7.71 4.13 -5.68
N PHE A 48 -8.35 4.34 -6.83
CA PHE A 48 -8.71 5.67 -7.32
C PHE A 48 -9.58 6.43 -6.32
N LYS A 49 -10.68 5.81 -5.84
CA LYS A 49 -11.58 6.41 -4.85
C LYS A 49 -10.84 6.83 -3.58
N HIS A 50 -9.95 5.99 -3.06
CA HIS A 50 -9.19 6.31 -1.85
C HIS A 50 -8.11 7.37 -2.07
N LEU A 51 -7.44 7.35 -3.24
CA LEU A 51 -6.41 8.32 -3.60
C LEU A 51 -6.95 9.76 -3.68
N MET A 52 -8.19 9.94 -4.12
CA MET A 52 -8.84 11.27 -4.15
C MET A 52 -8.82 11.95 -2.77
N ASN A 53 -8.98 11.17 -1.70
CA ASN A 53 -9.08 11.66 -0.32
C ASN A 53 -7.78 11.45 0.49
N THR A 54 -6.64 11.33 -0.17
CA THR A 54 -5.36 11.00 0.45
C THR A 54 -4.31 12.07 0.15
N ASP A 55 -3.37 12.25 1.08
CA ASP A 55 -2.22 13.16 0.92
C ASP A 55 -0.96 12.41 0.45
N LEU A 56 -0.81 11.12 0.79
CA LEU A 56 0.30 10.24 0.38
C LEU A 56 -0.17 8.79 0.19
N ALA A 57 0.22 8.15 -0.91
CA ALA A 57 0.07 6.71 -1.09
C ALA A 57 1.33 5.99 -0.59
N TYR A 58 1.19 5.17 0.46
CA TYR A 58 2.24 4.29 0.97
C TYR A 58 1.96 2.87 0.49
N ILE A 59 2.85 2.29 -0.29
CA ILE A 59 2.61 1.06 -1.05
C ILE A 59 3.64 0.02 -0.63
N TRP A 60 3.16 -1.05 -0.01
CA TRP A 60 3.96 -2.17 0.45
C TRP A 60 3.44 -3.42 -0.24
N PHE A 61 4.07 -4.13 -1.15
CA PHE A 61 5.44 -4.13 -1.69
C PHE A 61 5.41 -3.91 -3.22
N SER A 62 6.55 -3.94 -3.91
CA SER A 62 6.58 -3.88 -5.38
C SER A 62 5.83 -5.06 -6.03
N GLY A 63 4.92 -4.78 -6.95
CA GLY A 63 4.03 -5.76 -7.56
C GLY A 63 2.97 -5.11 -8.47
N ALA A 64 2.03 -5.89 -8.99
CA ALA A 64 1.00 -5.39 -9.90
C ALA A 64 0.14 -4.26 -9.28
N HIS A 65 -0.18 -4.35 -7.98
CA HIS A 65 -0.88 -3.28 -7.27
C HIS A 65 -0.07 -2.00 -7.16
N ALA A 66 1.26 -2.10 -7.04
CA ALA A 66 2.13 -0.94 -6.98
C ALA A 66 2.14 -0.19 -8.31
N PHE A 67 2.17 -0.90 -9.44
CA PHE A 67 2.04 -0.29 -10.77
C PHE A 67 0.74 0.53 -10.87
N TRP A 68 -0.41 -0.08 -10.59
CA TRP A 68 -1.71 0.60 -10.67
C TRP A 68 -1.82 1.76 -9.67
N ALA A 69 -1.37 1.56 -8.43
CA ALA A 69 -1.40 2.60 -7.40
C ALA A 69 -0.54 3.80 -7.79
N VAL A 70 0.68 3.59 -8.31
CA VAL A 70 1.57 4.68 -8.76
C VAL A 70 1.00 5.37 -10.00
N ALA A 71 0.48 4.63 -10.97
CA ALA A 71 -0.13 5.21 -12.17
C ALA A 71 -1.32 6.13 -11.81
N LEU A 72 -2.22 5.66 -10.95
CA LEU A 72 -3.37 6.44 -10.47
C LEU A 72 -2.95 7.61 -9.58
N ALA A 73 -1.96 7.42 -8.72
CA ALA A 73 -1.42 8.50 -7.90
C ALA A 73 -0.80 9.61 -8.78
N LYS A 74 -0.04 9.25 -9.81
CA LYS A 74 0.50 10.21 -10.80
C LYS A 74 -0.62 10.95 -11.53
N LEU A 75 -1.65 10.24 -12.00
CA LEU A 75 -2.82 10.85 -12.64
C LEU A 75 -3.48 11.90 -11.72
N LEU A 76 -3.61 11.59 -10.43
CA LEU A 76 -4.20 12.46 -9.41
C LEU A 76 -3.21 13.46 -8.78
N ARG A 77 -1.96 13.53 -9.28
CA ARG A 77 -0.86 14.34 -8.72
C ARG A 77 -0.63 14.13 -7.22
N LYS A 78 -0.80 12.88 -6.77
CA LYS A 78 -0.55 12.46 -5.39
C LYS A 78 0.86 11.90 -5.26
N PRO A 79 1.62 12.26 -4.21
CA PRO A 79 2.90 11.63 -3.95
C PRO A 79 2.68 10.14 -3.61
N SER A 80 3.67 9.33 -3.97
CA SER A 80 3.66 7.88 -3.73
C SER A 80 5.02 7.42 -3.19
N LEU A 81 5.00 6.49 -2.24
CA LEU A 81 6.17 5.85 -1.66
C LEU A 81 5.97 4.34 -1.81
N VAL A 82 6.89 3.69 -2.52
CA VAL A 82 6.88 2.24 -2.73
C VAL A 82 7.97 1.62 -1.89
N VAL A 83 7.60 0.65 -1.06
CA VAL A 83 8.53 -0.17 -0.30
C VAL A 83 8.96 -1.34 -1.20
N ALA A 84 10.22 -1.31 -1.62
CA ALA A 84 10.82 -2.30 -2.52
C ALA A 84 11.61 -3.40 -1.80
N GLY A 85 11.73 -3.34 -0.46
CA GLY A 85 12.35 -4.37 0.40
C GLY A 85 11.35 -5.02 1.36
N GLY A 86 11.72 -6.13 1.99
CA GLY A 86 10.92 -6.83 3.00
C GLY A 86 10.52 -8.26 2.64
N TYR A 87 10.50 -8.61 1.35
CA TYR A 87 10.29 -10.01 0.92
C TYR A 87 11.58 -10.84 1.01
N ASP A 88 12.71 -10.20 0.75
CA ASP A 88 14.07 -10.75 0.84
C ASP A 88 14.43 -11.25 2.25
N VAL A 89 13.77 -10.73 3.29
CA VAL A 89 13.93 -11.17 4.68
C VAL A 89 12.87 -12.19 5.12
N ALA A 90 11.93 -12.56 4.25
CA ALA A 90 10.91 -13.55 4.58
C ALA A 90 11.52 -14.95 4.54
N HIS A 91 11.48 -15.66 5.67
CA HIS A 91 11.87 -17.07 5.73
C HIS A 91 10.78 -17.92 5.06
N LEU A 92 11.02 -18.30 3.80
CA LEU A 92 10.22 -19.29 3.10
C LEU A 92 10.86 -20.67 3.37
N PRO A 93 10.09 -21.67 3.83
CA PRO A 93 10.60 -23.03 3.91
C PRO A 93 10.97 -23.53 2.51
N GLU A 94 12.08 -24.26 2.43
CA GLU A 94 12.63 -24.89 1.22
C GLU A 94 11.75 -26.05 0.72
#